data_AF-A0AAI8VYD1-F1
#
_entry.id   AF-A0AAI8VYD1-F1
#
_cell.length_a   1.000
_cell.length_b   1.000
_cell.length_c   1.000
_cell.angle_alpha   90.00
_cell.angle_beta   90.00
_cell.angle_gamma   90.00
#
_symmetry.space_group_name_H-M   'P 1'
#
loop_
_entity.id
_entity.type
_entity.pdbx_description
1 polymer ?
#
loop_
_entity_poly.entity_id
_entity_poly.type
_entity_poly.pdbx_seq_one_letter_code
_entity_poly.pdbx_strand_id
1 'polypeptide(L)'
;MAANQNAQVDTSAIEANDGESAGPTADLTELPNDLFLLIISYLSPQEGVLCRRVSRGWHAAFTSDDVSRNLMRWHFPRAREMRLSQLAPKQPEWARIFPKVARRYFHLRSAKPRLIEKIDVVQEARQKGLFRAVEPWNRWLRWNDNTATFQYRNPSWCLDDGLLVYQENVSSHYVVYDLGTRHRFRVPFDKADKTVRRLRLACGILVIEWCEREPYHQLNDMETVHRHFATAFTVHRASSSGTSSEASVSPTIAFYSEWKIHFLGLPLNRHDRFFSAHTAKHYALYVWQPNRSPWGEEDPLEQLTIWNISTPSPYRPSTDPTGASKPEPGQGPTAISRFTWRDLEFLGLRQRHTPALREILLDDSNVYVHEEEHRWLSGQHSSLSPPRHHHVRCTGMPILGMGPRWFDECCADGDVHMSFCPRGRTILDGMSPERAPCWRHEEFPYLTVSDVVDAAARVRIVARQCFMMEALSAFVLPKISYEGRRQQQQQEDGEDEDEDEDDDGDGEPEEARFADDMWAQLLARGEIAGDERWVVGEDTEGRITVVRF
;
A
#
# COMPACT_ATOMS: atom_id res chain seq x y z
N MET A 1 -84.67 28.50 -57.82
CA MET A 1 -85.10 27.59 -56.73
C MET A 1 -84.09 26.47 -56.65
N ALA A 2 -83.72 26.08 -55.44
CA ALA A 2 -82.73 25.08 -55.04
C ALA A 2 -81.25 25.50 -55.10
N ALA A 3 -80.73 25.81 -53.91
CA ALA A 3 -79.33 25.83 -53.55
C ALA A 3 -79.15 24.91 -52.33
N ASN A 4 -78.00 24.22 -52.30
CA ASN A 4 -77.22 23.74 -51.15
C ASN A 4 -77.63 22.51 -50.30
N GLN A 5 -76.61 21.65 -50.13
CA GLN A 5 -76.24 20.75 -49.02
C GLN A 5 -77.14 19.50 -48.82
N ASN A 6 -76.64 18.29 -48.57
CA ASN A 6 -75.51 17.94 -47.70
C ASN A 6 -74.95 16.52 -47.98
N ALA A 7 -73.66 16.36 -47.68
CA ALA A 7 -72.96 15.18 -47.15
C ALA A 7 -73.32 13.76 -47.63
N GLN A 8 -72.34 13.10 -48.25
CA GLN A 8 -72.17 11.65 -48.12
C GLN A 8 -70.68 11.32 -47.99
N VAL A 9 -70.40 10.55 -46.95
CA VAL A 9 -69.10 10.17 -46.40
C VAL A 9 -68.74 8.75 -46.89
N ASP A 10 -67.43 8.52 -46.97
CA ASP A 10 -66.71 7.26 -46.85
C ASP A 10 -66.90 6.13 -47.87
N THR A 11 -65.79 5.80 -48.52
CA THR A 11 -64.98 4.57 -48.37
C THR A 11 -64.40 4.19 -49.72
N SER A 12 -63.10 4.42 -49.91
CA SER A 12 -62.17 3.57 -50.68
C SER A 12 -60.95 4.37 -51.13
N ALA A 13 -59.87 4.23 -50.38
CA ALA A 13 -58.50 4.10 -50.87
C ALA A 13 -57.59 4.20 -49.65
N ILE A 14 -57.43 3.07 -48.96
CA ILE A 14 -56.30 2.88 -48.07
C ILE A 14 -55.07 2.89 -48.99
N GLU A 15 -54.42 4.05 -49.11
CA GLU A 15 -53.03 4.09 -49.54
C GLU A 15 -52.25 3.31 -48.49
N ALA A 16 -51.71 2.17 -48.93
CA ALA A 16 -50.77 1.38 -48.19
C ALA A 16 -49.61 2.31 -47.80
N ASN A 17 -49.58 2.68 -46.53
CA ASN A 17 -48.37 3.20 -45.92
C ASN A 17 -47.38 2.04 -45.99
N ASP A 18 -46.36 2.19 -46.84
CA ASP A 18 -45.26 1.26 -47.00
C ASP A 18 -44.72 0.92 -45.62
N GLY A 19 -45.13 -0.24 -45.12
CA GLY A 19 -44.46 -0.90 -44.02
C GLY A 19 -43.07 -1.20 -44.52
N GLU A 20 -42.11 -0.38 -44.09
CA GLU A 20 -40.69 -0.69 -44.10
C GLU A 20 -40.54 -2.03 -43.37
N SER A 21 -40.64 -3.13 -44.12
CA SER A 21 -40.42 -4.46 -43.62
C SER A 21 -38.95 -4.51 -43.23
N ALA A 22 -38.67 -4.37 -41.93
CA ALA A 22 -37.38 -4.68 -41.36
C ALA A 22 -36.97 -6.05 -41.92
N GLY A 23 -35.94 -6.06 -42.78
CA GLY A 23 -35.39 -7.29 -43.32
C GLY A 23 -35.01 -8.24 -42.17
N PRO A 24 -34.89 -9.56 -42.43
CA PRO A 24 -34.45 -10.50 -41.40
C PRO A 24 -33.14 -9.99 -40.80
N THR A 25 -33.12 -9.73 -39.49
CA THR A 25 -31.90 -9.38 -38.74
C THR A 25 -30.87 -10.47 -38.99
N ALA A 26 -29.80 -10.13 -39.71
CA ALA A 26 -28.90 -11.12 -40.26
C ALA A 26 -27.77 -11.48 -39.28
N ASP A 27 -27.45 -10.58 -38.34
CA ASP A 27 -26.37 -10.75 -37.36
C ASP A 27 -26.76 -10.21 -35.97
N LEU A 28 -26.16 -10.76 -34.91
CA LEU A 28 -26.38 -10.35 -33.52
C LEU A 28 -26.13 -8.85 -33.30
N THR A 29 -25.17 -8.28 -34.03
CA THR A 29 -24.80 -6.85 -33.92
C THR A 29 -25.82 -5.89 -34.53
N GLU A 30 -26.82 -6.42 -35.25
CA GLU A 30 -27.90 -5.63 -35.85
C GLU A 30 -29.16 -5.59 -34.97
N LEU A 31 -29.16 -6.33 -33.84
CA LEU A 31 -30.26 -6.29 -32.89
C LEU A 31 -30.42 -4.90 -32.25
N PRO A 32 -31.63 -4.53 -31.82
CA PRO A 32 -31.85 -3.41 -30.91
C PRO A 32 -30.85 -3.41 -29.75
N ASN A 33 -30.34 -2.23 -29.40
CA ASN A 33 -29.20 -2.09 -28.48
C ASN A 33 -29.48 -2.70 -27.09
N ASP A 34 -30.72 -2.63 -26.61
CA ASP A 34 -31.18 -3.27 -25.38
C ASP A 34 -31.07 -4.81 -25.43
N LEU A 35 -31.53 -5.44 -26.52
CA LEU A 35 -31.38 -6.88 -26.72
C LEU A 35 -29.92 -7.28 -26.90
N PHE A 36 -29.13 -6.50 -27.65
CA PHE A 36 -27.70 -6.73 -27.79
C PHE A 36 -27.00 -6.69 -26.43
N LEU A 37 -27.24 -5.64 -25.63
CA LEU A 37 -26.66 -5.49 -24.29
C LEU A 37 -27.10 -6.61 -23.34
N LEU A 38 -28.37 -7.03 -23.38
CA LEU A 38 -28.88 -8.14 -22.59
C LEU A 38 -28.10 -9.43 -22.91
N ILE A 39 -27.90 -9.74 -24.18
CA ILE A 39 -27.20 -10.96 -24.61
C ILE A 39 -25.72 -10.91 -24.21
N ILE A 40 -25.04 -9.79 -24.47
CA ILE A 40 -23.61 -9.71 -24.16
C ILE A 40 -23.32 -9.61 -22.65
N SER A 41 -24.33 -9.35 -21.82
CA SER A 41 -24.18 -9.35 -20.35
C SER A 41 -23.83 -10.73 -19.78
N TYR A 42 -24.10 -11.79 -20.52
CA TYR A 42 -23.75 -13.17 -20.17
C TYR A 42 -22.31 -13.57 -20.55
N LEU A 43 -21.61 -12.74 -21.32
CA LEU A 43 -20.23 -13.03 -21.74
C LEU A 43 -19.26 -12.79 -20.58
N SER A 44 -18.27 -13.66 -20.44
CA SER A 44 -17.11 -13.36 -19.63
C SER A 44 -16.30 -12.19 -20.22
N PRO A 45 -15.47 -11.51 -19.42
CA PRO A 45 -14.58 -10.46 -19.93
C PRO A 45 -13.68 -10.93 -21.09
N GLN A 46 -13.22 -12.18 -21.03
CA GLN A 46 -12.37 -12.78 -22.07
C GLN A 46 -13.16 -12.97 -23.37
N GLU A 47 -14.37 -13.51 -23.28
CA GLU A 47 -15.25 -13.69 -24.43
C GLU A 47 -15.58 -12.34 -25.08
N GLY A 48 -15.93 -11.32 -24.30
CA GLY A 48 -16.17 -9.97 -24.82
C GLY A 48 -14.97 -9.39 -25.59
N VAL A 49 -13.73 -9.71 -25.20
CA VAL A 49 -12.53 -9.34 -25.96
C VAL A 49 -12.37 -10.20 -27.23
N LEU A 50 -12.63 -11.50 -27.15
CA LEU A 50 -12.54 -12.42 -28.29
C LEU A 50 -13.59 -12.14 -29.35
N CYS A 51 -14.78 -11.68 -28.97
CA CYS A 51 -15.87 -11.25 -29.85
C CYS A 51 -15.41 -10.19 -30.87
N ARG A 52 -14.42 -9.36 -30.55
CA ARG A 52 -13.81 -8.39 -31.48
C ARG A 52 -13.14 -9.05 -32.70
N ARG A 53 -12.90 -10.35 -32.67
CA ARG A 53 -12.22 -11.12 -33.73
C ARG A 53 -13.16 -11.91 -34.63
N VAL A 54 -14.47 -11.91 -34.36
CA VAL A 54 -15.46 -12.73 -35.07
C VAL A 54 -15.70 -12.22 -36.49
N SER A 55 -16.08 -10.95 -36.64
CA SER A 55 -16.32 -10.30 -37.93
C SER A 55 -16.03 -8.79 -37.83
N ARG A 56 -16.11 -8.06 -38.95
CA ARG A 56 -15.99 -6.59 -38.93
C ARG A 56 -17.14 -5.93 -38.16
N GLY A 57 -18.35 -6.46 -38.25
CA GLY A 57 -19.53 -5.97 -37.51
C GLY A 57 -19.35 -6.16 -36.00
N TRP A 58 -18.92 -7.35 -35.59
CA TRP A 58 -18.60 -7.64 -34.19
C TRP A 58 -17.43 -6.82 -33.67
N HIS A 59 -16.37 -6.63 -34.47
CA HIS A 59 -15.30 -5.72 -34.10
C HIS A 59 -15.83 -4.30 -33.85
N ALA A 60 -16.63 -3.74 -34.75
CA ALA A 60 -17.21 -2.41 -34.58
C ALA A 60 -18.09 -2.33 -33.31
N ALA A 61 -18.99 -3.29 -33.10
CA ALA A 61 -19.86 -3.33 -31.92
C ALA A 61 -19.08 -3.45 -30.60
N PHE A 62 -18.14 -4.40 -30.49
CA PHE A 62 -17.36 -4.63 -29.26
C PHE A 62 -16.20 -3.64 -29.07
N THR A 63 -15.95 -2.76 -30.04
CA THR A 63 -15.08 -1.56 -29.89
C THR A 63 -15.87 -0.27 -29.76
N SER A 64 -17.19 -0.33 -29.66
CA SER A 64 -18.00 0.83 -29.24
C SER A 64 -17.66 1.19 -27.79
N ASP A 65 -17.53 2.49 -27.53
CA ASP A 65 -17.24 3.01 -26.20
C ASP A 65 -18.39 2.74 -25.23
N ASP A 66 -19.64 2.82 -25.68
CA ASP A 66 -20.82 2.54 -24.84
C ASP A 66 -20.89 1.07 -24.43
N VAL A 67 -20.66 0.16 -25.38
CA VAL A 67 -20.60 -1.29 -25.13
C VAL A 67 -19.46 -1.62 -24.16
N SER A 68 -18.27 -1.08 -24.43
CA SER A 68 -17.09 -1.30 -23.58
C SER A 68 -17.27 -0.72 -22.17
N ARG A 69 -17.99 0.40 -22.04
CA ARG A 69 -18.34 0.99 -20.75
C ARG A 69 -19.32 0.12 -19.97
N ASN A 70 -20.31 -0.47 -20.63
CA ASN A 70 -21.24 -1.40 -19.98
C ASN A 70 -20.54 -2.67 -19.52
N LEU A 71 -19.68 -3.26 -20.35
CA LEU A 71 -18.85 -4.41 -19.96
C LEU A 71 -17.92 -4.08 -18.78
N MET A 72 -17.33 -2.89 -18.73
CA MET A 72 -16.56 -2.42 -17.58
C MET A 72 -17.42 -2.29 -16.31
N ARG A 73 -18.64 -1.77 -16.43
CA ARG A 73 -19.57 -1.63 -15.29
C ARG A 73 -20.01 -2.98 -14.72
N TRP A 74 -20.31 -3.95 -15.58
CA TRP A 74 -20.75 -5.28 -15.15
C TRP A 74 -19.61 -6.08 -14.53
N HIS A 75 -18.44 -6.12 -15.17
CA HIS A 75 -17.36 -7.00 -14.71
C HIS A 75 -16.35 -6.36 -13.76
N PHE A 76 -16.13 -5.05 -13.89
CA PHE A 76 -15.05 -4.34 -13.19
C PHE A 76 -15.49 -2.99 -12.57
N PRO A 77 -16.64 -2.93 -11.86
CA PRO A 77 -17.16 -1.66 -11.33
C PRO A 77 -16.20 -0.97 -10.33
N ARG A 78 -15.29 -1.75 -9.73
CA ARG A 78 -14.33 -1.29 -8.71
C ARG A 78 -12.92 -1.02 -9.24
N ALA A 79 -12.65 -1.31 -10.51
CA ALA A 79 -11.35 -1.03 -11.10
C ALA A 79 -11.04 0.48 -11.01
N ARG A 80 -9.78 0.84 -10.79
CA ARG A 80 -9.34 2.24 -10.70
C ARG A 80 -9.86 3.12 -11.84
N GLU A 81 -9.89 2.61 -13.08
CA GLU A 81 -10.38 3.37 -14.23
C GLU A 81 -11.86 3.73 -14.11
N MET A 82 -12.70 2.81 -13.61
CA MET A 82 -14.11 3.09 -13.35
C MET A 82 -14.29 4.13 -12.25
N ARG A 83 -13.53 4.00 -11.16
CA ARG A 83 -13.57 4.94 -10.02
C ARG A 83 -13.15 6.34 -10.42
N LEU A 84 -12.05 6.46 -11.17
CA LEU A 84 -11.51 7.76 -11.59
C LEU A 84 -12.29 8.40 -12.74
N SER A 85 -13.03 7.61 -13.54
CA SER A 85 -13.79 8.15 -14.68
C SER A 85 -14.85 9.18 -14.29
N GLN A 86 -15.40 9.10 -13.08
CA GLN A 86 -16.38 10.07 -12.56
C GLN A 86 -15.76 11.44 -12.27
N LEU A 87 -14.45 11.47 -12.02
CA LEU A 87 -13.67 12.67 -11.71
C LEU A 87 -12.93 13.21 -12.94
N ALA A 88 -12.93 12.46 -14.04
CA ALA A 88 -12.17 12.81 -15.23
C ALA A 88 -12.89 13.92 -16.02
N PRO A 89 -12.17 14.99 -16.42
CA PRO A 89 -12.77 16.09 -17.19
C PRO A 89 -13.18 15.67 -18.61
N LYS A 90 -12.62 14.58 -19.12
CA LYS A 90 -12.94 14.00 -20.42
C LYS A 90 -13.32 12.54 -20.22
N GLN A 91 -14.36 12.08 -20.93
CA GLN A 91 -14.70 10.66 -20.94
C GLN A 91 -13.50 9.84 -21.45
N PRO A 92 -13.13 8.77 -20.72
CA PRO A 92 -12.02 7.94 -21.12
C PRO A 92 -12.43 7.01 -22.28
N GLU A 93 -11.48 6.63 -23.12
CA GLU A 93 -11.71 5.78 -24.29
C GLU A 93 -11.92 4.32 -23.85
N TRP A 94 -13.18 3.96 -23.57
CA TRP A 94 -13.55 2.69 -22.95
C TRP A 94 -13.18 1.49 -23.83
N ALA A 95 -13.26 1.65 -25.15
CA ALA A 95 -12.87 0.63 -26.12
C ALA A 95 -11.41 0.16 -25.94
N ARG A 96 -10.52 1.07 -25.52
CA ARG A 96 -9.10 0.78 -25.24
C ARG A 96 -8.86 0.32 -23.81
N ILE A 97 -9.69 0.74 -22.86
CA ILE A 97 -9.53 0.43 -21.44
C ILE A 97 -10.01 -0.97 -21.11
N PHE A 98 -11.18 -1.37 -21.62
CA PHE A 98 -11.81 -2.65 -21.28
C PHE A 98 -10.87 -3.86 -21.46
N PRO A 99 -10.19 -4.06 -22.63
CA PRO A 99 -9.29 -5.19 -22.79
C PRO A 99 -8.08 -5.17 -21.86
N LYS A 100 -7.59 -3.97 -21.48
CA LYS A 100 -6.46 -3.82 -20.55
C LYS A 100 -6.87 -4.25 -19.15
N VAL A 101 -8.06 -3.86 -18.70
CA VAL A 101 -8.61 -4.21 -17.39
C VAL A 101 -8.95 -5.71 -17.34
N ALA A 102 -9.63 -6.23 -18.37
CA ALA A 102 -9.95 -7.64 -18.48
C ALA A 102 -8.71 -8.53 -18.36
N ARG A 103 -7.64 -8.17 -19.08
CA ARG A 103 -6.35 -8.87 -18.99
C ARG A 103 -5.71 -8.76 -17.60
N ARG A 104 -5.72 -7.58 -16.99
CA ARG A 104 -5.17 -7.37 -15.64
C ARG A 104 -5.86 -8.28 -14.61
N TYR A 105 -7.19 -8.29 -14.60
CA TYR A 105 -7.93 -9.13 -13.65
C TYR A 105 -7.82 -10.61 -13.97
N PHE A 106 -7.58 -11.00 -15.23
CA PHE A 106 -7.21 -12.38 -15.55
C PHE A 106 -5.88 -12.80 -14.89
N HIS A 107 -4.84 -11.97 -14.98
CA HIS A 107 -3.54 -12.23 -14.35
C HIS A 107 -3.59 -12.16 -12.83
N LEU A 108 -4.31 -11.18 -12.29
CA LEU A 108 -4.49 -11.00 -10.85
C LEU A 108 -5.23 -12.19 -10.23
N ARG A 109 -6.38 -12.60 -10.80
CA ARG A 109 -7.17 -13.74 -10.30
C ARG A 109 -6.47 -15.09 -10.45
N SER A 110 -5.54 -15.21 -11.39
CA SER A 110 -4.75 -16.43 -11.55
C SER A 110 -3.43 -16.41 -10.78
N ALA A 111 -3.14 -15.33 -10.04
CA ALA A 111 -1.87 -15.07 -9.38
C ALA A 111 -0.64 -15.31 -10.29
N LYS A 112 -0.80 -15.00 -11.60
CA LYS A 112 0.22 -15.15 -12.62
C LYS A 112 0.63 -13.78 -13.14
N PRO A 113 1.85 -13.31 -12.85
CA PRO A 113 2.35 -12.05 -13.39
C PRO A 113 2.20 -11.98 -14.90
N ARG A 114 1.75 -10.84 -15.42
CA ARG A 114 1.83 -10.53 -16.85
C ARG A 114 3.23 -10.13 -17.25
N LEU A 115 3.90 -9.39 -16.36
CA LEU A 115 5.26 -8.92 -16.56
C LEU A 115 5.93 -8.79 -15.20
N ILE A 116 7.18 -9.24 -15.12
CA ILE A 116 8.07 -9.00 -13.99
C ILE A 116 9.16 -8.05 -14.48
N GLU A 117 9.29 -6.91 -13.83
CA GLU A 117 10.33 -5.92 -14.07
C GLU A 117 11.30 -5.92 -12.89
N LYS A 118 12.60 -6.05 -13.18
CA LYS A 118 13.67 -6.01 -12.18
C LYS A 118 14.43 -4.69 -12.32
N ILE A 119 14.65 -4.01 -11.20
CA ILE A 119 15.29 -2.70 -11.15
C ILE A 119 16.53 -2.81 -10.27
N ASP A 120 17.69 -2.57 -10.88
CA ASP A 120 18.95 -2.51 -10.16
C ASP A 120 19.05 -1.22 -9.34
N VAL A 121 19.25 -1.38 -8.04
CA VAL A 121 19.41 -0.29 -7.09
C VAL A 121 20.77 -0.34 -6.41
N VAL A 122 21.19 0.80 -5.86
CA VAL A 122 22.41 0.86 -5.06
C VAL A 122 22.25 -0.03 -3.83
N GLN A 123 23.09 -1.06 -3.72
CA GLN A 123 23.06 -2.00 -2.61
C GLN A 123 23.87 -1.50 -1.40
N GLU A 124 23.25 -1.54 -0.21
CA GLU A 124 23.88 -1.21 1.08
C GLU A 124 25.21 -1.95 1.30
N ALA A 125 25.28 -3.24 0.94
CA ALA A 125 26.47 -4.06 1.14
C ALA A 125 27.65 -3.69 0.22
N ARG A 126 27.37 -3.13 -0.96
CA ARG A 126 28.39 -2.85 -1.99
C ARG A 126 28.95 -1.43 -1.91
N GLN A 127 28.19 -0.47 -1.38
CA GLN A 127 28.64 0.92 -1.24
C GLN A 127 28.54 1.38 0.21
N LYS A 128 29.66 1.25 0.94
CA LYS A 128 29.79 1.75 2.32
C LYS A 128 29.42 3.25 2.36
N GLY A 129 28.36 3.59 3.09
CA GLY A 129 28.09 4.96 3.54
C GLY A 129 27.07 5.79 2.75
N LEU A 130 26.42 5.26 1.71
CA LEU A 130 25.38 6.03 0.97
C LEU A 130 23.98 5.83 1.53
N PHE A 131 23.60 4.57 1.75
CA PHE A 131 22.38 4.20 2.45
C PHE A 131 22.75 3.28 3.60
N ARG A 132 22.21 3.53 4.78
CA ARG A 132 22.38 2.67 5.94
C ARG A 132 21.10 2.71 6.74
N ALA A 133 20.32 1.65 6.69
CA ALA A 133 19.04 1.60 7.37
C ALA A 133 19.20 1.70 8.90
N VAL A 134 18.13 2.10 9.58
CA VAL A 134 17.99 1.86 11.03
C VAL A 134 17.77 0.35 11.23
N GLU A 135 18.55 -0.26 12.11
CA GLU A 135 18.42 -1.69 12.43
C GLU A 135 17.05 -1.98 13.06
N PRO A 136 16.47 -3.18 12.91
CA PRO A 136 15.30 -3.61 13.67
C PRO A 136 15.69 -3.92 15.12
N TRP A 137 14.71 -4.26 15.97
CA TRP A 137 15.02 -4.80 17.28
C TRP A 137 15.78 -6.12 17.18
N ASN A 138 16.64 -6.40 18.16
CA ASN A 138 17.35 -7.67 18.23
C ASN A 138 16.41 -8.76 18.79
N ARG A 139 15.42 -9.13 17.97
CA ARG A 139 14.37 -10.10 18.26
C ARG A 139 14.16 -10.99 17.03
N TRP A 140 14.09 -12.30 17.26
CA TRP A 140 13.76 -13.29 16.24
C TRP A 140 12.87 -14.36 16.84
N LEU A 141 12.18 -15.12 16.00
CA LEU A 141 11.39 -16.26 16.45
C LEU A 141 12.31 -17.46 16.63
N ARG A 142 12.18 -18.17 17.76
CA ARG A 142 12.89 -19.41 18.04
C ARG A 142 11.99 -20.45 18.69
N TRP A 143 12.01 -21.66 18.14
CA TRP A 143 11.39 -22.84 18.73
C TRP A 143 12.23 -24.05 18.42
N ASN A 144 12.62 -24.77 19.47
CA ASN A 144 13.63 -25.83 19.38
C ASN A 144 14.88 -25.28 18.67
N ASP A 145 15.27 -25.94 17.56
CA ASP A 145 16.42 -25.59 16.74
C ASP A 145 16.06 -24.69 15.54
N ASN A 146 14.79 -24.34 15.38
CA ASN A 146 14.33 -23.51 14.26
C ASN A 146 14.32 -22.03 14.62
N THR A 147 14.75 -21.19 13.68
CA THR A 147 14.71 -19.73 13.80
C THR A 147 14.08 -19.07 12.59
N ALA A 148 13.34 -17.98 12.80
CA ALA A 148 12.77 -17.17 11.74
C ALA A 148 12.89 -15.66 12.04
N THR A 149 13.02 -14.85 10.99
CA THR A 149 13.05 -13.39 11.09
C THR A 149 11.70 -12.86 11.56
N PHE A 150 11.69 -12.06 12.62
CA PHE A 150 10.46 -11.47 13.14
C PHE A 150 10.21 -10.05 12.61
N GLN A 151 11.29 -9.26 12.51
CA GLN A 151 11.25 -7.89 12.02
C GLN A 151 12.37 -7.69 11.00
N TYR A 152 12.00 -7.12 9.86
CA TYR A 152 12.92 -6.88 8.75
C TYR A 152 13.45 -5.45 8.79
N ARG A 153 14.57 -5.21 8.09
CA ARG A 153 15.11 -3.87 7.88
C ARG A 153 14.23 -3.12 6.89
N ASN A 154 14.05 -1.82 7.11
CA ASN A 154 13.38 -0.94 6.15
C ASN A 154 14.04 -1.06 4.77
N PRO A 155 13.26 -1.14 3.69
CA PRO A 155 13.78 -1.16 2.33
C PRO A 155 14.49 0.16 1.98
N SER A 156 15.36 0.10 0.97
CA SER A 156 15.99 1.30 0.38
C SER A 156 15.09 2.00 -0.66
N TRP A 157 13.79 1.70 -0.61
CA TRP A 157 12.76 2.19 -1.50
C TRP A 157 11.47 2.44 -0.73
N CYS A 158 10.57 3.24 -1.29
CA CYS A 158 9.20 3.39 -0.78
C CYS A 158 8.24 3.54 -1.95
N LEU A 159 6.96 3.22 -1.74
CA LEU A 159 5.91 3.29 -2.75
C LEU A 159 4.66 3.93 -2.17
N ASP A 160 4.11 4.93 -2.86
CA ASP A 160 2.78 5.47 -2.55
C ASP A 160 2.06 5.85 -3.84
N ASP A 161 0.77 5.51 -3.92
CA ASP A 161 -0.12 5.71 -5.07
C ASP A 161 0.52 5.35 -6.44
N GLY A 162 1.44 4.40 -6.51
CA GLY A 162 2.13 4.02 -7.76
C GLY A 162 3.38 4.82 -8.13
N LEU A 163 3.90 5.64 -7.22
CA LEU A 163 5.17 6.35 -7.34
C LEU A 163 6.22 5.63 -6.50
N LEU A 164 7.14 4.94 -7.18
CA LEU A 164 8.22 4.18 -6.54
C LEU A 164 9.46 5.07 -6.41
N VAL A 165 9.96 5.28 -5.20
CA VAL A 165 11.16 6.08 -4.96
C VAL A 165 12.31 5.18 -4.53
N TYR A 166 13.47 5.31 -5.18
CA TYR A 166 14.68 4.55 -4.88
C TYR A 166 15.93 5.28 -5.36
N GLN A 167 17.09 4.75 -4.99
CA GLN A 167 18.37 5.18 -5.53
C GLN A 167 18.77 4.33 -6.73
N GLU A 168 18.84 4.94 -7.91
CA GLU A 168 19.19 4.26 -9.15
C GLU A 168 20.67 3.86 -9.17
N ASN A 169 20.99 2.64 -9.58
CA ASN A 169 22.37 2.14 -9.62
C ASN A 169 23.25 2.91 -10.61
N VAL A 170 22.72 3.23 -11.80
CA VAL A 170 23.49 3.84 -12.91
C VAL A 170 23.84 5.29 -12.63
N SER A 171 22.84 6.14 -12.35
CA SER A 171 23.06 7.56 -12.12
C SER A 171 23.43 7.88 -10.67
N SER A 172 23.25 6.92 -9.76
CA SER A 172 23.44 7.12 -8.32
C SER A 172 22.49 8.18 -7.71
N HIS A 173 21.55 8.71 -8.47
CA HIS A 173 20.57 9.68 -8.01
C HIS A 173 19.32 8.99 -7.43
N TYR A 174 18.62 9.70 -6.56
CA TYR A 174 17.27 9.30 -6.18
C TYR A 174 16.31 9.63 -7.31
N VAL A 175 15.43 8.69 -7.62
CA VAL A 175 14.45 8.81 -8.69
C VAL A 175 13.06 8.47 -8.18
N VAL A 176 12.05 9.17 -8.69
CA VAL A 176 10.64 8.79 -8.60
C VAL A 176 10.29 8.09 -9.92
N TYR A 177 9.91 6.84 -9.84
CA TYR A 177 9.46 6.04 -10.97
C TYR A 177 7.94 5.91 -10.93
N ASP A 178 7.25 6.55 -11.88
CA ASP A 178 5.81 6.38 -12.02
C ASP A 178 5.52 5.04 -12.71
N LEU A 179 4.98 4.09 -11.96
CA LEU A 179 4.71 2.74 -12.45
C LEU A 179 3.61 2.71 -13.52
N GLY A 180 2.70 3.69 -13.54
CA GLY A 180 1.62 3.79 -14.51
C GLY A 180 2.11 4.28 -15.88
N THR A 181 2.92 5.33 -15.90
CA THR A 181 3.44 5.92 -17.15
C THR A 181 4.79 5.38 -17.58
N ARG A 182 5.49 4.69 -16.68
CA ARG A 182 6.86 4.18 -16.85
C ARG A 182 7.91 5.27 -17.07
N HIS A 183 7.64 6.49 -16.63
CA HIS A 183 8.62 7.57 -16.65
C HIS A 183 9.34 7.68 -15.31
N ARG A 184 10.64 8.02 -15.37
CA ARG A 184 11.51 8.24 -14.20
C ARG A 184 11.84 9.72 -14.10
N PHE A 185 11.83 10.25 -12.88
CA PHE A 185 12.08 11.65 -12.60
C PHE A 185 13.10 11.78 -11.49
N ARG A 186 14.11 12.63 -11.69
CA ARG A 186 15.17 12.84 -10.71
C ARG A 186 14.63 13.63 -9.52
N VAL A 187 14.90 13.13 -8.31
CA VAL A 187 14.70 13.90 -7.08
C VAL A 187 15.87 14.87 -6.93
N PRO A 188 15.63 16.18 -6.70
CA PRO A 188 16.68 17.17 -6.50
C PRO A 188 17.27 17.09 -5.07
N PHE A 189 17.73 15.90 -4.70
CA PHE A 189 18.40 15.62 -3.42
C PHE A 189 19.90 15.39 -3.66
N ASP A 190 20.72 16.28 -3.11
CA ASP A 190 22.17 16.11 -3.09
C ASP A 190 22.57 15.16 -1.96
N LYS A 191 23.35 14.13 -2.29
CA LYS A 191 23.80 13.05 -1.38
C LYS A 191 25.29 13.12 -1.04
N ALA A 192 26.03 14.09 -1.58
CA ALA A 192 27.50 14.07 -1.58
C ALA A 192 28.12 13.90 -0.20
N ASP A 193 27.53 14.49 0.83
CA ASP A 193 27.98 14.55 2.22
C ASP A 193 27.03 13.83 3.21
N LYS A 194 26.12 13.00 2.68
CA LYS A 194 25.02 12.42 3.46
C LYS A 194 25.07 10.90 3.48
N THR A 195 24.57 10.34 4.57
CA THR A 195 24.18 8.94 4.71
C THR A 195 22.67 8.88 4.90
N VAL A 196 21.96 8.33 3.91
CA VAL A 196 20.49 8.19 3.98
C VAL A 196 20.12 7.04 4.91
N ARG A 197 19.13 7.26 5.76
CA ARG A 197 18.67 6.34 6.81
C ARG A 197 17.33 5.71 6.48
N ARG A 198 16.43 6.45 5.80
CA ARG A 198 15.09 5.98 5.40
C ARG A 198 14.52 6.85 4.27
N LEU A 199 13.64 6.26 3.47
CA LEU A 199 12.79 6.94 2.50
C LEU A 199 11.32 6.72 2.89
N ARG A 200 10.49 7.76 2.86
CA ARG A 200 9.04 7.65 3.06
C ARG A 200 8.31 8.54 2.07
N LEU A 201 7.28 8.01 1.43
CA LEU A 201 6.39 8.77 0.56
C LEU A 201 4.99 8.56 1.11
N ALA A 202 4.30 9.65 1.42
CA ALA A 202 2.91 9.62 1.86
C ALA A 202 2.25 10.96 1.55
N CYS A 203 0.99 10.94 1.12
CA CYS A 203 0.20 12.14 0.84
C CYS A 203 0.88 13.09 -0.16
N GLY A 204 1.63 12.55 -1.12
CA GLY A 204 2.38 13.34 -2.11
C GLY A 204 3.61 14.08 -1.56
N ILE A 205 4.04 13.79 -0.33
CA ILE A 205 5.27 14.32 0.26
C ILE A 205 6.31 13.20 0.37
N LEU A 206 7.47 13.37 -0.24
CA LEU A 206 8.63 12.50 -0.09
C LEU A 206 9.51 13.04 1.03
N VAL A 207 9.68 12.27 2.11
CA VAL A 207 10.64 12.55 3.17
C VAL A 207 11.85 11.64 3.04
N ILE A 208 13.04 12.24 2.94
CA ILE A 208 14.33 11.55 2.98
C ILE A 208 14.96 11.86 4.34
N GLU A 209 15.12 10.83 5.17
CA GLU A 209 15.78 10.94 6.47
C GLU A 209 17.25 10.60 6.31
N TRP A 210 18.14 11.45 6.81
CA TRP A 210 19.56 11.34 6.57
C TRP A 210 20.39 11.91 7.72
N CYS A 211 21.67 11.62 7.70
CA CYS A 211 22.64 12.22 8.62
C CYS A 211 23.93 12.59 7.88
N GLU A 212 24.68 13.51 8.47
CA GLU A 212 25.99 13.90 7.95
C GLU A 212 26.93 12.70 7.91
N ARG A 213 27.70 12.59 6.83
CA ARG A 213 28.69 11.51 6.70
C ARG A 213 29.80 11.64 7.73
N GLU A 214 30.28 12.86 7.93
CA GLU A 214 31.29 13.13 8.96
C GLU A 214 30.65 13.21 10.35
N PRO A 215 31.33 12.68 11.37
CA PRO A 215 30.83 12.76 12.74
C PRO A 215 30.90 14.19 13.27
N TYR A 216 29.90 14.57 14.05
CA TYR A 216 29.79 15.88 14.69
C TYR A 216 30.59 15.95 16.00
N HIS A 217 30.51 14.90 16.83
CA HIS A 217 31.33 14.75 18.03
C HIS A 217 31.48 13.27 18.42
N GLN A 218 32.46 12.97 19.28
CA GLN A 218 32.62 11.65 19.88
C GLN A 218 31.73 11.53 21.12
N LEU A 219 31.03 10.40 21.25
CA LEU A 219 30.22 10.08 22.43
C LEU A 219 31.04 9.32 23.48
N ASN A 220 31.91 8.44 23.00
CA ASN A 220 32.92 7.71 23.77
C ASN A 220 34.02 7.23 22.79
N ASP A 221 34.97 6.44 23.28
CA ASP A 221 36.11 5.94 22.49
C ASP A 221 35.69 5.09 21.27
N MET A 222 34.47 4.55 21.25
CA MET A 222 33.98 3.61 20.24
C MET A 222 32.87 4.20 19.34
N GLU A 223 32.16 5.23 19.79
CA GLU A 223 30.96 5.75 19.13
C GLU A 223 31.08 7.23 18.78
N THR A 224 30.77 7.55 17.52
CA THR A 224 30.65 8.91 17.02
C THR A 224 29.20 9.26 16.71
N VAL A 225 28.84 10.52 16.93
CA VAL A 225 27.48 11.03 16.76
C VAL A 225 27.40 11.87 15.50
N HIS A 226 26.34 11.68 14.71
CA HIS A 226 26.09 12.40 13.46
C HIS A 226 24.84 13.26 13.60
N ARG A 227 24.84 14.49 13.09
CA ARG A 227 23.60 15.30 13.06
C ARG A 227 22.61 14.67 12.09
N HIS A 228 21.37 14.51 12.54
CA HIS A 228 20.30 13.87 11.78
C HIS A 228 19.26 14.90 11.34
N PHE A 229 18.81 14.77 10.10
CA PHE A 229 17.87 15.65 9.45
C PHE A 229 16.82 14.86 8.66
N ALA A 230 15.72 15.52 8.35
CA ALA A 230 14.76 15.08 7.35
C ALA A 230 14.60 16.18 6.32
N THR A 231 14.62 15.81 5.04
CA THR A 231 14.36 16.71 3.91
C THR A 231 13.10 16.23 3.20
N ALA A 232 12.12 17.12 3.08
CA ALA A 232 10.85 16.87 2.40
C ALA A 232 10.84 17.46 0.98
N PHE A 233 10.18 16.77 0.06
CA PHE A 233 9.89 17.20 -1.30
C PHE A 233 8.40 17.00 -1.59
N THR A 234 7.79 17.94 -2.32
CA THR A 234 6.48 17.69 -2.91
C THR A 234 6.65 16.85 -4.17
N VAL A 235 5.75 15.90 -4.38
CA VAL A 235 5.72 15.04 -5.56
C VAL A 235 4.32 15.10 -6.15
N HIS A 236 4.16 15.92 -7.20
CA HIS A 236 2.90 16.05 -7.92
C HIS A 236 2.97 15.30 -9.24
N ARG A 237 1.98 14.44 -9.49
CA ARG A 237 1.80 13.91 -10.84
C ARG A 237 1.45 15.04 -11.80
N ALA A 238 2.02 14.96 -12.98
CA ALA A 238 1.62 15.76 -14.11
C ALA A 238 0.11 15.61 -14.36
N SER A 239 -0.65 16.70 -14.17
CA SER A 239 -2.05 16.73 -14.57
C SER A 239 -2.12 16.68 -16.10
N SER A 240 -2.86 15.72 -16.65
CA SER A 240 -3.19 15.68 -18.08
C SER A 240 -4.27 16.71 -18.45
N SER A 241 -4.19 17.91 -17.90
CA SER A 241 -5.11 19.02 -18.18
C SER A 241 -4.40 20.03 -19.09
N GLY A 242 -4.56 19.86 -20.40
CA GLY A 242 -4.06 20.81 -21.38
C GLY A 242 -4.19 20.29 -22.80
N THR A 243 -5.30 20.62 -23.46
CA THR A 243 -5.45 20.50 -24.90
C THR A 243 -4.47 21.43 -25.61
N SER A 244 -3.29 20.93 -25.96
CA SER A 244 -2.52 21.29 -27.18
C SER A 244 -1.12 20.63 -27.14
N SER A 245 -0.79 19.94 -28.22
CA SER A 245 0.56 19.60 -28.70
C SER A 245 1.61 19.11 -27.68
N GLU A 246 1.86 17.79 -27.65
CA GLU A 246 3.17 17.12 -27.42
C GLU A 246 4.20 17.71 -26.43
N ALA A 247 3.80 18.50 -25.44
CA ALA A 247 4.66 18.89 -24.33
C ALA A 247 4.48 17.86 -23.23
N SER A 248 5.51 17.04 -23.02
CA SER A 248 5.61 16.10 -21.90
C SER A 248 5.35 16.84 -20.58
N VAL A 249 4.16 16.69 -20.01
CA VAL A 249 3.91 17.19 -18.66
C VAL A 249 4.70 16.27 -17.73
N SER A 250 5.87 16.73 -17.30
CA SER A 250 6.67 16.03 -16.29
C SER A 250 6.08 16.33 -14.91
N PRO A 251 5.93 15.34 -14.02
CA PRO A 251 5.64 15.57 -12.61
C PRO A 251 6.65 16.55 -12.01
N THR A 252 6.14 17.42 -11.14
CA THR A 252 6.95 18.43 -10.46
C THR A 252 7.41 17.86 -9.14
N ILE A 253 8.74 17.72 -8.98
CA ILE A 253 9.37 17.37 -7.71
C ILE A 253 10.10 18.62 -7.21
N ALA A 254 9.61 19.20 -6.11
CA ALA A 254 10.17 20.43 -5.57
C ALA A 254 10.58 20.27 -4.11
N PHE A 255 11.68 20.91 -3.74
CA PHE A 255 12.09 21.00 -2.34
C PHE A 255 10.97 21.66 -1.53
N TYR A 256 10.65 21.08 -0.37
CA TYR A 256 9.55 21.54 0.47
C TYR A 256 10.06 22.11 1.79
N SER A 257 10.87 21.36 2.53
CA SER A 257 11.45 21.80 3.82
C SER A 257 12.59 20.89 4.27
N GLU A 258 13.42 21.38 5.19
CA GLU A 258 14.38 20.56 5.92
C GLU A 258 14.37 20.91 7.42
N TRP A 259 14.48 19.90 8.29
CA TRP A 259 14.55 20.10 9.73
C TRP A 259 15.47 19.11 10.41
N LYS A 260 16.02 19.52 11.56
CA LYS A 260 16.81 18.65 12.43
C LYS A 260 15.86 17.74 13.22
N ILE A 261 16.03 16.43 13.09
CA ILE A 261 15.13 15.44 13.72
C ILE A 261 15.61 15.00 15.11
N HIS A 262 16.89 15.17 15.42
CA HIS A 262 17.46 14.87 16.74
C HIS A 262 18.41 15.97 17.20
N PHE A 263 18.23 16.49 18.40
CA PHE A 263 18.98 17.66 18.88
C PHE A 263 20.49 17.39 19.00
N LEU A 264 20.87 16.24 19.57
CA LEU A 264 22.28 15.87 19.74
C LEU A 264 22.84 15.11 18.54
N GLY A 265 21.99 14.65 17.62
CA GLY A 265 22.37 13.65 16.63
C GLY A 265 22.33 12.22 17.20
N LEU A 266 22.52 11.22 16.34
CA LEU A 266 22.51 9.81 16.72
C LEU A 266 23.77 9.12 16.18
N PRO A 267 24.30 8.09 16.87
CA PRO A 267 25.33 7.23 16.31
C PRO A 267 24.81 6.38 15.15
N LEU A 268 25.71 6.02 14.25
CA LEU A 268 25.46 4.99 13.23
C LEU A 268 25.91 3.63 13.77
N ASN A 269 25.18 3.10 14.75
CA ASN A 269 25.44 1.80 15.37
C ASN A 269 24.25 0.84 15.18
N ARG A 270 24.28 -0.26 15.93
CA ARG A 270 23.19 -1.25 15.98
C ARG A 270 22.35 -1.16 17.24
N HIS A 271 22.44 -0.08 18.01
CA HIS A 271 21.77 0.06 19.31
C HIS A 271 20.71 1.17 19.31
N ASP A 272 21.03 2.38 18.82
CA ASP A 272 20.04 3.45 18.73
C ASP A 272 19.00 3.12 17.67
N ARG A 273 17.75 3.45 17.96
CA ARG A 273 16.61 3.25 17.07
C ARG A 273 15.83 4.53 16.96
N PHE A 274 15.24 4.71 15.78
CA PHE A 274 14.15 5.64 15.63
C PHE A 274 13.12 5.11 14.64
N PHE A 275 11.88 5.50 14.87
CA PHE A 275 10.72 5.19 14.05
C PHE A 275 10.06 6.50 13.68
N SER A 276 9.68 6.61 12.41
CA SER A 276 9.14 7.83 11.85
C SER A 276 7.87 7.54 11.05
N ALA A 277 6.96 8.50 11.05
CA ALA A 277 5.82 8.56 10.16
C ALA A 277 5.52 10.01 9.79
N HIS A 278 4.84 10.21 8.67
CA HIS A 278 4.41 11.55 8.28
C HIS A 278 3.12 11.52 7.46
N THR A 279 2.40 12.64 7.50
CA THR A 279 1.34 13.00 6.56
C THR A 279 1.83 14.18 5.72
N ALA A 280 0.91 14.89 5.06
CA ALA A 280 1.23 16.17 4.44
C ALA A 280 1.42 17.31 5.46
N LYS A 281 0.94 17.14 6.71
CA LYS A 281 0.91 18.20 7.73
C LYS A 281 1.79 17.90 8.93
N HIS A 282 1.99 16.62 9.26
CA HIS A 282 2.69 16.23 10.47
C HIS A 282 3.82 15.25 10.17
N TYR A 283 4.89 15.31 10.96
CA TYR A 283 5.96 14.32 11.00
C TYR A 283 6.18 13.92 12.46
N ALA A 284 6.21 12.62 12.75
CA ALA A 284 6.48 12.10 14.09
C ALA A 284 7.76 11.27 14.09
N LEU A 285 8.50 11.33 15.19
CA LEU A 285 9.71 10.56 15.42
C LEU A 285 9.71 10.03 16.85
N TYR A 286 9.65 8.72 16.99
CA TYR A 286 9.95 8.01 18.22
C TYR A 286 11.44 7.63 18.23
N VAL A 287 12.17 7.96 19.30
CA VAL A 287 13.60 7.68 19.48
C VAL A 287 13.78 6.79 20.70
N TRP A 288 14.65 5.80 20.56
CA TRP A 288 15.10 4.92 21.64
C TRP A 288 16.63 4.86 21.61
N GLN A 289 17.27 5.21 22.72
CA GLN A 289 18.72 5.14 22.86
C GLN A 289 19.06 4.37 24.12
N PRO A 290 19.98 3.39 24.06
CA PRO A 290 20.44 2.74 25.28
C PRO A 290 21.08 3.78 26.20
N ASN A 291 20.90 3.61 27.51
CA ASN A 291 21.63 4.42 28.46
C ASN A 291 23.12 4.05 28.39
N ARG A 292 23.96 5.08 28.33
CA ARG A 292 25.42 4.96 28.23
C ARG A 292 26.10 5.44 29.50
N SER A 293 25.32 5.68 30.56
CA SER A 293 25.85 6.05 31.87
C SER A 293 26.77 4.93 32.37
N PRO A 294 28.05 5.21 32.67
CA PRO A 294 28.95 4.24 33.28
C PRO A 294 28.53 3.88 34.72
N TRP A 295 27.56 4.62 35.29
CA TRP A 295 27.07 4.48 36.65
C TRP A 295 25.82 3.58 36.76
N GLY A 296 25.42 2.93 35.66
CA GLY A 296 24.37 1.89 35.69
C GLY A 296 22.95 2.43 35.84
N GLU A 297 22.66 3.66 35.41
CA GLU A 297 21.26 4.05 35.20
C GLU A 297 20.64 3.10 34.17
N GLU A 298 19.66 2.32 34.61
CA GLU A 298 19.26 1.12 33.87
C GLU A 298 18.49 1.49 32.60
N ASP A 299 17.45 2.33 32.68
CA ASP A 299 16.50 2.46 31.57
C ASP A 299 17.02 3.25 30.34
N PRO A 300 16.62 2.85 29.10
CA PRO A 300 16.88 3.60 27.88
C PRO A 300 16.27 5.01 27.88
N LEU A 301 16.91 5.92 27.15
CA LEU A 301 16.38 7.24 26.85
C LEU A 301 15.37 7.13 25.71
N GLU A 302 14.15 7.55 25.98
CA GLU A 302 13.03 7.50 25.04
C GLU A 302 12.38 8.87 24.88
N GLN A 303 12.02 9.20 23.64
CA GLN A 303 11.32 10.43 23.33
C GLN A 303 10.47 10.26 22.07
N LEU A 304 9.26 10.80 22.09
CA LEU A 304 8.45 10.99 20.89
C LEU A 304 8.32 12.49 20.61
N THR A 305 8.65 12.91 19.41
CA THR A 305 8.48 14.31 18.98
C THR A 305 7.60 14.37 17.74
N ILE A 306 6.71 15.35 17.71
CA ILE A 306 5.82 15.60 16.58
C ILE A 306 6.08 17.02 16.07
N TRP A 307 6.28 17.14 14.77
CA TRP A 307 6.46 18.38 14.05
C TRP A 307 5.23 18.69 13.20
N ASN A 308 4.82 19.94 13.19
CA ASN A 308 4.01 20.50 12.12
C ASN A 308 4.95 20.83 10.95
N ILE A 309 4.67 20.26 9.79
CA ILE A 309 5.38 20.47 8.53
C ILE A 309 4.48 21.11 7.46
N SER A 310 3.28 21.60 7.79
CA SER A 310 2.30 22.08 6.81
C SER A 310 2.73 23.34 6.04
N THR A 311 3.68 24.11 6.59
CA THR A 311 4.19 25.33 5.96
C THR A 311 5.57 25.05 5.37
N PRO A 312 5.75 25.17 4.04
CA PRO A 312 7.06 25.00 3.41
C PRO A 312 8.04 26.08 3.86
N SER A 313 9.32 25.75 3.89
CA SER A 313 10.39 26.68 4.25
C SER A 313 11.65 26.39 3.42
N PRO A 314 12.27 27.41 2.79
CA PRO A 314 13.52 27.25 2.07
C PRO A 314 14.73 27.07 3.01
N TYR A 315 14.56 27.33 4.30
CA TYR A 315 15.62 27.26 5.29
C TYR A 315 16.16 25.83 5.45
N ARG A 316 17.49 25.71 5.50
CA ARG A 316 18.20 24.43 5.63
C ARG A 316 19.10 24.46 6.87
N PRO A 317 18.67 23.86 7.98
CA PRO A 317 19.48 23.84 9.20
C PRO A 317 20.79 23.04 9.04
N SER A 318 20.92 22.18 8.02
CA SER A 318 22.20 21.53 7.71
C SER A 318 23.28 22.53 7.27
N THR A 319 22.89 23.58 6.54
CA THR A 319 23.81 24.61 6.03
C THR A 319 23.99 25.80 6.97
N ASP A 320 23.21 25.87 8.05
CA ASP A 320 23.29 26.91 9.08
C ASP A 320 23.46 26.29 10.48
N PRO A 321 24.67 25.79 10.83
CA PRO A 321 24.92 25.17 12.13
C PRO A 321 24.66 26.09 13.33
N THR A 322 24.79 27.41 13.16
CA THR A 322 24.60 28.40 14.23
C THR A 322 23.13 28.74 14.45
N GLY A 323 22.26 28.45 13.47
CA GLY A 323 20.86 28.83 13.52
C GLY A 323 20.63 30.33 13.35
N ALA A 324 21.63 31.06 12.85
CA ALA A 324 21.57 32.52 12.76
C ALA A 324 20.51 33.02 11.78
N SER A 325 20.18 32.21 10.76
CA SER A 325 19.17 32.51 9.75
C SER A 325 17.88 31.73 9.98
N LYS A 326 17.67 31.21 11.19
CA LYS A 326 16.48 30.44 11.52
C LYS A 326 15.23 31.32 11.38
N PRO A 327 14.21 30.88 10.63
CA PRO A 327 12.99 31.65 10.44
C PRO A 327 12.17 31.72 11.74
N GLU A 328 11.28 32.71 11.82
CA GLU A 328 10.40 32.92 12.96
C GLU A 328 9.51 31.69 13.25
N PRO A 329 9.07 31.48 14.50
CA PRO A 329 8.15 30.40 14.82
C PRO A 329 6.93 30.38 13.90
N GLY A 330 6.63 29.23 13.31
CA GLY A 330 5.53 29.03 12.36
C GLY A 330 5.92 29.18 10.87
N GLN A 331 7.13 29.66 10.57
CA GLN A 331 7.66 29.75 9.21
C GLN A 331 8.52 28.52 8.85
N GLY A 332 7.88 27.34 8.83
CA GLY A 332 8.50 26.07 8.49
C GLY A 332 8.20 24.95 9.49
N PRO A 333 8.94 23.83 9.37
CA PRO A 333 8.83 22.72 10.31
C PRO A 333 9.05 23.14 11.76
N THR A 334 8.06 22.88 12.63
CA THR A 334 8.13 23.26 14.04
C THR A 334 7.66 22.11 14.93
N ALA A 335 8.40 21.82 15.99
CA ALA A 335 7.99 20.80 16.95
C ALA A 335 6.80 21.31 17.77
N ILE A 336 5.65 20.66 17.62
CA ILE A 336 4.39 21.02 18.28
C ILE A 336 4.11 20.17 19.53
N SER A 337 4.76 19.01 19.66
CA SER A 337 4.67 18.17 20.86
C SER A 337 5.96 17.39 21.07
N ARG A 338 6.35 17.23 22.35
CA ARG A 338 7.51 16.47 22.79
C ARG A 338 7.10 15.69 24.04
N PHE A 339 7.07 14.37 23.92
CA PHE A 339 6.81 13.46 25.00
C PHE A 339 8.14 12.89 25.48
N THR A 340 8.49 13.20 26.72
CA THR A 340 9.64 12.62 27.42
C THR A 340 9.36 11.18 27.83
N TRP A 341 10.38 10.45 28.30
CA TRP A 341 10.18 9.10 28.84
C TRP A 341 9.13 9.02 29.96
N ARG A 342 8.91 10.09 30.75
CA ARG A 342 7.86 10.16 31.78
C ARG A 342 6.47 10.26 31.15
N ASP A 343 6.36 11.05 30.09
CA ASP A 343 5.10 11.20 29.37
C ASP A 343 4.76 9.90 28.64
N LEU A 344 5.76 9.26 28.02
CA LEU A 344 5.62 7.95 27.40
C LEU A 344 5.22 6.87 28.42
N GLU A 345 5.76 6.93 29.64
CA GLU A 345 5.37 6.03 30.73
C GLU A 345 3.91 6.25 31.15
N PHE A 346 3.51 7.50 31.34
CA PHE A 346 2.12 7.86 31.65
C PHE A 346 1.16 7.40 30.55
N LEU A 347 1.58 7.53 29.29
CA LEU A 347 0.81 7.10 28.12
C LEU A 347 0.93 5.59 27.84
N GLY A 348 1.69 4.84 28.65
CA GLY A 348 1.94 3.41 28.46
C GLY A 348 2.59 3.05 27.12
N LEU A 349 3.39 3.97 26.56
CA LEU A 349 4.14 3.84 25.31
C LEU A 349 5.64 3.59 25.53
N ARG A 350 6.10 3.62 26.78
CA ARG A 350 7.50 3.42 27.13
C ARG A 350 7.91 1.97 26.88
N GLN A 351 8.98 1.78 26.11
CA GLN A 351 9.41 0.48 25.58
C GLN A 351 10.48 -0.21 26.45
N ARG A 352 11.29 0.57 27.17
CA ARG A 352 12.35 0.07 28.06
C ARG A 352 13.29 -0.92 27.33
N HIS A 353 13.83 -1.91 28.03
CA HIS A 353 14.81 -2.87 27.49
C HIS A 353 14.21 -3.97 26.62
N THR A 354 12.90 -4.17 26.68
CA THR A 354 12.18 -5.22 25.96
C THR A 354 11.14 -4.60 25.02
N PRO A 355 11.58 -3.81 24.03
CA PRO A 355 10.67 -3.06 23.17
C PRO A 355 9.74 -3.96 22.38
N ALA A 356 8.46 -3.60 22.36
CA ALA A 356 7.42 -4.22 21.55
C ALA A 356 7.10 -3.42 20.28
N LEU A 357 7.42 -2.12 20.25
CA LEU A 357 7.19 -1.18 19.16
C LEU A 357 7.59 -1.76 17.80
N ARG A 358 6.65 -1.91 16.88
CA ARG A 358 6.91 -2.33 15.50
C ARG A 358 7.09 -1.12 14.60
N GLU A 359 6.15 -0.19 14.68
CA GLU A 359 6.08 1.00 13.86
C GLU A 359 5.23 2.10 14.51
N ILE A 360 5.33 3.30 13.95
CA ILE A 360 4.42 4.39 14.26
C ILE A 360 3.66 4.79 12.99
N LEU A 361 2.42 5.19 13.16
CA LEU A 361 1.54 5.68 12.09
C LEU A 361 0.94 7.03 12.50
N LEU A 362 0.47 7.78 11.52
CA LEU A 362 -0.14 9.08 11.72
C LEU A 362 -1.38 9.24 10.85
N ASP A 363 -2.37 9.94 11.38
CA ASP A 363 -3.40 10.60 10.60
C ASP A 363 -3.34 12.13 10.81
N ASP A 364 -4.41 12.84 10.46
CA ASP A 364 -4.48 14.29 10.62
C ASP A 364 -4.60 14.75 12.09
N SER A 365 -4.95 13.86 13.01
CA SER A 365 -5.32 14.19 14.40
C SER A 365 -4.50 13.44 15.46
N ASN A 366 -3.96 12.27 15.13
CA ASN A 366 -3.50 11.26 16.07
C ASN A 366 -2.19 10.60 15.64
N VAL A 367 -1.47 10.13 16.65
CA VAL A 367 -0.33 9.22 16.52
C VAL A 367 -0.74 7.85 17.00
N TYR A 368 -0.33 6.84 16.25
CA TYR A 368 -0.58 5.44 16.56
C TYR A 368 0.75 4.73 16.74
N VAL A 369 0.85 3.97 17.82
CA VAL A 369 2.00 3.12 18.13
C VAL A 369 1.54 1.69 18.03
N HIS A 370 2.09 0.96 17.05
CA HIS A 370 1.82 -0.46 16.88
C HIS A 370 2.90 -1.25 17.60
N GLU A 371 2.48 -2.18 18.44
CA GLU A 371 3.31 -3.04 19.26
C GLU A 371 3.03 -4.50 18.94
N GLU A 372 4.07 -5.32 18.98
CA GLU A 372 3.99 -6.73 18.66
C GLU A 372 4.92 -7.56 19.56
N GLU A 373 4.33 -8.56 20.21
CA GLU A 373 5.03 -9.56 21.02
C GLU A 373 4.59 -10.98 20.70
N HIS A 374 5.51 -11.94 20.80
CA HIS A 374 5.21 -13.34 20.51
C HIS A 374 5.87 -14.26 21.54
N ARG A 375 5.19 -15.35 21.89
CA ARG A 375 5.67 -16.39 22.82
C ARG A 375 7.07 -16.94 22.51
N TRP A 376 7.45 -16.96 21.23
CA TRP A 376 8.68 -17.56 20.72
C TRP A 376 9.75 -16.51 20.43
N LEU A 377 9.56 -15.26 20.85
CA LEU A 377 10.60 -14.26 20.70
C LEU A 377 11.83 -14.64 21.53
N SER A 378 12.97 -14.57 20.88
CA SER A 378 14.30 -14.70 21.45
C SER A 378 15.16 -13.54 20.99
N GLY A 379 16.15 -13.20 21.81
CA GLY A 379 17.09 -12.12 21.54
C GLY A 379 17.23 -11.15 22.69
N GLN A 380 18.16 -10.20 22.55
CA GLN A 380 18.51 -9.25 23.61
C GLN A 380 17.35 -8.32 23.98
N HIS A 381 16.45 -8.06 23.03
CA HIS A 381 15.30 -7.17 23.22
C HIS A 381 13.99 -7.93 23.45
N SER A 382 14.05 -9.24 23.70
CA SER A 382 12.87 -10.06 23.98
C SER A 382 12.51 -10.05 25.46
N SER A 383 11.21 -10.07 25.78
CA SER A 383 10.72 -10.17 27.15
C SER A 383 11.19 -11.47 27.82
N LEU A 384 11.57 -11.38 29.10
CA LEU A 384 11.88 -12.55 29.95
C LEU A 384 10.63 -13.35 30.32
N SER A 385 9.46 -12.72 30.21
CA SER A 385 8.15 -13.29 30.45
C SER A 385 7.29 -13.07 29.20
N PRO A 386 7.56 -13.78 28.09
CA PRO A 386 6.84 -13.59 26.85
C PRO A 386 5.35 -13.97 27.02
N PRO A 387 4.45 -13.37 26.24
CA PRO A 387 3.02 -13.65 26.35
C PRO A 387 2.71 -15.11 26.01
N ARG A 388 1.59 -15.63 26.52
CA ARG A 388 1.12 -17.00 26.20
C ARG A 388 0.86 -17.18 24.70
N HIS A 389 0.40 -16.12 24.04
CA HIS A 389 -0.03 -16.09 22.65
C HIS A 389 0.65 -14.94 21.89
N HIS A 390 0.51 -14.90 20.57
CA HIS A 390 0.91 -13.73 19.79
C HIS A 390 -0.02 -12.57 20.10
N HIS A 391 0.55 -11.50 20.63
CA HIS A 391 -0.13 -10.28 21.03
C HIS A 391 0.24 -9.14 20.09
N VAL A 392 -0.78 -8.45 19.61
CA VAL A 392 -0.66 -7.21 18.84
C VAL A 392 -1.47 -6.12 19.53
N ARG A 393 -0.93 -4.92 19.56
CA ARG A 393 -1.57 -3.77 20.18
C ARG A 393 -1.36 -2.52 19.34
N CYS A 394 -2.40 -1.70 19.28
CA CYS A 394 -2.29 -0.31 18.85
C CYS A 394 -2.60 0.58 20.04
N THR A 395 -1.77 1.59 20.28
CA THR A 395 -2.06 2.69 21.21
C THR A 395 -2.16 3.99 20.43
N GLY A 396 -3.35 4.60 20.43
CA GLY A 396 -3.64 5.88 19.78
C GLY A 396 -3.63 7.03 20.79
N MET A 397 -3.12 8.19 20.36
CA MET A 397 -3.13 9.41 21.15
C MET A 397 -3.18 10.65 20.25
N PRO A 398 -3.73 11.79 20.72
CA PRO A 398 -3.78 13.00 19.92
C PRO A 398 -2.39 13.56 19.63
N ILE A 399 -2.24 14.22 18.48
CA ILE A 399 -1.03 14.93 18.09
C ILE A 399 -0.72 16.09 19.04
N LEU A 400 -1.76 16.70 19.63
CA LEU A 400 -1.65 17.81 20.57
C LEU A 400 -2.22 17.41 21.94
N GLY A 401 -1.44 17.61 22.98
CA GLY A 401 -1.85 17.39 24.37
C GLY A 401 -1.59 15.97 24.88
N MET A 402 -2.12 15.67 26.07
CA MET A 402 -1.82 14.45 26.84
C MET A 402 -3.01 13.46 26.92
N GLY A 403 -4.09 13.65 26.15
CA GLY A 403 -5.19 12.68 26.14
C GLY A 403 -6.46 13.09 25.40
N PRO A 404 -7.48 12.21 25.39
CA PRO A 404 -7.43 10.82 25.87
C PRO A 404 -6.57 9.93 24.96
N ARG A 405 -5.88 8.96 25.55
CA ARG A 405 -5.32 7.83 24.80
C ARG A 405 -6.34 6.70 24.74
N TRP A 406 -6.26 5.89 23.71
CA TRP A 406 -6.98 4.63 23.62
C TRP A 406 -6.02 3.54 23.20
N PHE A 407 -6.39 2.31 23.47
CA PHE A 407 -5.67 1.17 22.96
C PHE A 407 -6.67 0.16 22.43
N ASP A 408 -6.24 -0.55 21.40
CA ASP A 408 -6.91 -1.71 20.86
C ASP A 408 -5.89 -2.85 20.86
N GLU A 409 -6.28 -4.02 21.33
CA GLU A 409 -5.41 -5.17 21.41
C GLU A 409 -6.10 -6.42 20.87
N CYS A 410 -5.30 -7.34 20.36
CA CYS A 410 -5.76 -8.64 19.92
C CYS A 410 -4.74 -9.72 20.28
N CYS A 411 -5.26 -10.87 20.71
CA CYS A 411 -4.52 -12.08 20.99
C CYS A 411 -5.04 -13.20 20.08
N ALA A 412 -4.13 -13.98 19.50
CA ALA A 412 -4.51 -15.24 18.87
C ALA A 412 -4.55 -16.36 19.94
N ASP A 413 -5.73 -16.63 20.52
CA ASP A 413 -5.96 -17.70 21.50
C ASP A 413 -5.94 -19.09 20.83
N GLY A 414 -4.79 -19.51 20.32
CA GLY A 414 -4.56 -20.87 19.85
C GLY A 414 -4.48 -21.86 21.02
N ASP A 415 -5.61 -22.18 21.66
CA ASP A 415 -5.75 -23.46 22.38
C ASP A 415 -6.09 -24.59 21.39
N VAL A 416 -6.08 -25.85 21.87
CA VAL A 416 -6.17 -27.10 21.09
C VAL A 416 -7.36 -27.15 20.10
N HIS A 417 -8.33 -26.25 20.25
CA HIS A 417 -9.32 -25.89 19.25
C HIS A 417 -8.95 -24.51 18.66
N MET A 418 -8.20 -24.53 17.55
CA MET A 418 -7.61 -23.39 16.85
C MET A 418 -8.57 -22.18 16.76
N SER A 419 -8.41 -21.18 17.63
CA SER A 419 -9.20 -19.95 17.56
C SER A 419 -8.48 -18.92 16.70
N PHE A 420 -9.08 -18.59 15.56
CA PHE A 420 -8.62 -17.55 14.64
C PHE A 420 -8.93 -16.16 15.22
N CYS A 421 -8.16 -15.14 14.83
CA CYS A 421 -8.51 -13.77 15.15
C CYS A 421 -9.91 -13.46 14.57
N PRO A 422 -10.94 -13.16 15.39
CA PRO A 422 -12.29 -12.92 14.89
C PRO A 422 -12.36 -11.66 14.00
N ARG A 423 -11.34 -10.80 14.06
CA ARG A 423 -11.22 -9.56 13.28
C ARG A 423 -10.47 -9.75 11.95
N GLY A 424 -9.77 -10.88 11.76
CA GLY A 424 -8.92 -11.13 10.59
C GLY A 424 -9.68 -11.36 9.28
N ARG A 425 -10.98 -11.65 9.33
CA ARG A 425 -11.76 -12.04 8.14
C ARG A 425 -12.31 -10.87 7.31
N THR A 426 -12.17 -9.63 7.76
CA THR A 426 -12.71 -8.47 7.05
C THR A 426 -11.59 -7.67 6.38
N ILE A 427 -11.48 -7.82 5.05
CA ILE A 427 -10.48 -7.14 4.16
C ILE A 427 -10.34 -5.63 4.44
N LEU A 428 -11.39 -4.98 4.94
CA LEU A 428 -11.45 -3.53 5.13
C LEU A 428 -11.14 -3.06 6.57
N ASP A 429 -11.25 -3.94 7.57
CA ASP A 429 -11.26 -3.55 8.98
C ASP A 429 -9.93 -3.77 9.70
N GLY A 430 -9.00 -4.53 9.10
CA GLY A 430 -7.74 -4.93 9.73
C GLY A 430 -6.59 -3.91 9.62
N MET A 431 -6.69 -2.90 8.75
CA MET A 431 -5.55 -2.01 8.41
C MET A 431 -5.74 -0.54 8.83
N SER A 432 -6.82 -0.22 9.54
CA SER A 432 -6.93 1.13 10.10
C SER A 432 -5.77 1.34 11.08
N PRO A 433 -5.04 2.48 11.02
CA PRO A 433 -3.92 2.73 11.93
C PRO A 433 -4.38 2.73 13.40
N GLU A 434 -5.67 2.95 13.66
CA GLU A 434 -6.28 2.98 14.98
C GLU A 434 -6.56 1.61 15.62
N ARG A 435 -6.40 0.52 14.86
CA ARG A 435 -6.68 -0.85 15.33
C ARG A 435 -5.39 -1.64 15.49
N ALA A 436 -5.44 -2.65 16.37
CA ALA A 436 -4.36 -3.61 16.49
C ALA A 436 -4.13 -4.30 15.12
N PRO A 437 -2.87 -4.51 14.70
CA PRO A 437 -2.53 -5.12 13.41
C PRO A 437 -2.83 -6.63 13.40
N CYS A 438 -4.12 -6.98 13.50
CA CYS A 438 -4.63 -8.35 13.58
C CYS A 438 -4.30 -9.17 12.33
N TRP A 439 -4.07 -8.53 11.19
CA TRP A 439 -3.60 -9.17 9.97
C TRP A 439 -2.30 -9.96 10.18
N ARG A 440 -1.49 -9.64 11.21
CA ARG A 440 -0.27 -10.35 11.58
C ARG A 440 -0.51 -11.80 12.02
N HIS A 441 -1.68 -12.12 12.56
CA HIS A 441 -1.99 -13.42 13.17
C HIS A 441 -3.38 -13.96 12.80
N GLU A 442 -3.97 -13.45 11.73
CA GLU A 442 -5.30 -13.86 11.26
C GLU A 442 -5.39 -15.38 10.99
N GLU A 443 -4.27 -15.99 10.55
CA GLU A 443 -4.16 -17.39 10.16
C GLU A 443 -3.13 -18.15 11.01
N PHE A 444 -3.08 -17.89 12.32
CA PHE A 444 -2.17 -18.62 13.21
C PHE A 444 -2.25 -20.15 12.99
N PRO A 445 -1.13 -20.88 12.79
CA PRO A 445 0.27 -20.54 13.12
C PRO A 445 1.06 -19.78 12.03
N TYR A 446 0.44 -19.33 10.95
CA TYR A 446 1.09 -18.47 9.97
C TYR A 446 1.18 -17.04 10.49
N LEU A 447 2.36 -16.45 10.35
CA LEU A 447 2.58 -15.02 10.59
C LEU A 447 2.57 -14.30 9.25
N THR A 448 1.63 -13.38 9.07
CA THR A 448 1.62 -12.51 7.90
C THR A 448 2.77 -11.52 8.01
N VAL A 449 3.78 -11.64 7.15
CA VAL A 449 4.97 -10.80 7.15
C VAL A 449 4.67 -9.38 6.65
N SER A 450 3.91 -9.29 5.56
CA SER A 450 3.51 -8.04 4.90
C SER A 450 2.23 -8.28 4.11
N ASP A 451 1.43 -7.25 3.92
CA ASP A 451 0.24 -7.28 3.07
C ASP A 451 0.11 -6.02 2.21
N VAL A 452 -0.68 -6.13 1.14
CA VAL A 452 -1.08 -5.04 0.25
C VAL A 452 -2.59 -5.07 0.13
N VAL A 453 -3.27 -3.98 0.48
CA VAL A 453 -4.73 -3.88 0.37
C VAL A 453 -5.10 -2.68 -0.49
N ASP A 454 -5.71 -2.95 -1.63
CA ASP A 454 -6.53 -1.98 -2.36
C ASP A 454 -7.99 -2.18 -1.97
N ALA A 455 -8.39 -1.51 -0.89
CA ALA A 455 -9.74 -1.52 -0.35
C ALA A 455 -10.80 -1.12 -1.40
N ALA A 456 -10.47 -0.15 -2.27
CA ALA A 456 -11.38 0.36 -3.27
C ALA A 456 -11.61 -0.65 -4.40
N ALA A 457 -10.58 -1.40 -4.78
CA ALA A 457 -10.69 -2.52 -5.72
C ALA A 457 -11.17 -3.83 -5.07
N ARG A 458 -11.17 -3.91 -3.73
CA ARG A 458 -11.29 -5.15 -2.94
C ARG A 458 -10.27 -6.20 -3.37
N VAL A 459 -9.01 -5.79 -3.40
CA VAL A 459 -7.88 -6.66 -3.69
C VAL A 459 -6.98 -6.68 -2.47
N ARG A 460 -6.65 -7.87 -2.00
CA ARG A 460 -5.69 -8.10 -0.93
C ARG A 460 -4.64 -9.09 -1.40
N ILE A 461 -3.37 -8.77 -1.16
CA ILE A 461 -2.23 -9.62 -1.46
C ILE A 461 -1.43 -9.79 -0.18
N VAL A 462 -1.32 -11.03 0.30
CA VAL A 462 -0.78 -11.32 1.64
C VAL A 462 0.45 -12.18 1.53
N ALA A 463 1.55 -11.80 2.17
CA ALA A 463 2.77 -12.59 2.27
C ALA A 463 2.85 -13.26 3.66
N ARG A 464 2.74 -14.59 3.71
CA ARG A 464 2.66 -15.37 4.95
C ARG A 464 3.88 -16.28 5.13
N GLN A 465 4.42 -16.31 6.35
CA GLN A 465 5.49 -17.23 6.76
C GLN A 465 4.96 -18.20 7.82
N CYS A 466 5.09 -19.50 7.57
CA CYS A 466 4.77 -20.52 8.57
C CYS A 466 5.93 -20.67 9.57
N PHE A 467 5.58 -20.83 10.83
CA PHE A 467 6.49 -21.36 11.82
C PHE A 467 6.27 -22.87 11.95
N MET A 468 7.28 -23.69 11.69
CA MET A 468 7.12 -25.16 11.70
C MET A 468 6.62 -25.64 13.07
N MET A 469 5.37 -26.13 13.13
CA MET A 469 4.89 -26.98 14.22
C MET A 469 4.83 -28.42 13.71
N GLU A 470 5.61 -29.33 14.29
CA GLU A 470 5.68 -30.75 13.90
C GLU A 470 4.33 -31.47 13.91
N ALA A 471 3.30 -30.93 14.56
CA ALA A 471 1.95 -31.49 14.59
C ALA A 471 1.12 -31.27 13.30
N LEU A 472 1.54 -30.35 12.41
CA LEU A 472 0.89 -30.12 11.11
C LEU A 472 1.83 -30.55 10.00
N SER A 473 1.87 -31.85 9.74
CA SER A 473 2.62 -32.48 8.66
C SER A 473 2.08 -32.09 7.28
N ALA A 474 2.49 -30.91 6.81
CA ALA A 474 2.62 -30.57 5.40
C ALA A 474 3.74 -29.52 5.32
N PHE A 475 4.77 -29.76 4.51
CA PHE A 475 5.80 -28.75 4.23
C PHE A 475 5.14 -27.61 3.46
N VAL A 476 4.62 -26.62 4.19
CA VAL A 476 3.96 -25.46 3.57
C VAL A 476 4.97 -24.34 3.43
N LEU A 477 5.44 -24.14 2.20
CA LEU A 477 6.29 -23.02 1.81
C LEU A 477 5.58 -21.68 2.14
N PRO A 478 6.34 -20.61 2.44
CA PRO A 478 5.79 -19.25 2.51
C PRO A 478 4.97 -18.90 1.28
N LYS A 479 3.83 -18.22 1.45
CA LYS A 479 2.84 -18.00 0.37
C LYS A 479 2.57 -16.53 0.13
N ILE A 480 2.31 -16.20 -1.13
CA ILE A 480 1.61 -14.97 -1.50
C ILE A 480 0.28 -15.37 -2.11
N SER A 481 -0.82 -14.82 -1.60
CA SER A 481 -2.16 -15.13 -2.08
C SER A 481 -3.01 -13.91 -2.43
N TYR A 482 -4.01 -14.12 -3.28
CA TYR A 482 -5.02 -13.15 -3.70
C TYR A 482 -6.40 -13.55 -3.17
N GLU A 483 -7.12 -12.58 -2.59
CA GLU A 483 -8.51 -12.74 -2.17
C GLU A 483 -9.43 -11.81 -2.99
N GLY A 484 -10.46 -12.37 -3.66
CA GLY A 484 -11.45 -11.61 -4.42
C GLY A 484 -12.79 -12.32 -4.55
N ARG A 485 -13.91 -11.64 -4.21
CA ARG A 485 -15.26 -12.23 -4.25
C ARG A 485 -15.80 -12.29 -5.70
N ARG A 486 -16.28 -13.47 -6.14
CA ARG A 486 -17.21 -13.57 -7.29
C ARG A 486 -18.53 -12.87 -6.91
N GLN A 487 -19.06 -12.03 -7.78
CA GLN A 487 -20.50 -11.75 -7.73
C GLN A 487 -21.20 -13.02 -8.17
N GLN A 488 -22.10 -13.53 -7.34
CA GLN A 488 -23.00 -14.64 -7.67
C GLN A 488 -23.69 -14.33 -9.00
N GLN A 489 -23.45 -15.17 -10.01
CA GLN A 489 -24.48 -15.42 -11.02
C GLN A 489 -25.58 -16.15 -10.25
N GLN A 490 -26.67 -15.44 -9.96
CA GLN A 490 -27.93 -16.09 -9.59
C GLN A 490 -28.30 -17.02 -10.74
N GLN A 491 -28.21 -18.31 -10.46
CA GLN A 491 -28.78 -19.37 -11.27
C GLN A 491 -30.22 -19.51 -10.77
N GLU A 492 -31.15 -18.87 -11.47
CA GLU A 492 -32.56 -19.25 -11.44
C GLU A 492 -32.71 -20.51 -12.31
N ASP A 493 -33.48 -21.46 -11.77
CA ASP A 493 -34.20 -22.57 -12.39
C ASP A 493 -33.64 -23.98 -12.18
N GLY A 494 -34.36 -24.74 -11.34
CA GLY A 494 -34.29 -26.19 -11.22
C GLY A 494 -34.73 -26.68 -9.85
N GLU A 495 -36.03 -26.62 -9.57
CA GLU A 495 -36.70 -27.36 -8.50
C GLU A 495 -36.31 -28.85 -8.58
N ASP A 496 -35.87 -29.45 -7.46
CA ASP A 496 -36.31 -30.78 -6.97
C ASP A 496 -35.52 -31.22 -5.71
N GLU A 497 -36.29 -31.37 -4.63
CA GLU A 497 -36.23 -32.38 -3.56
C GLU A 497 -34.98 -32.54 -2.66
N ASP A 498 -35.18 -32.13 -1.40
CA ASP A 498 -34.82 -32.80 -0.14
C ASP A 498 -33.40 -33.39 0.01
N GLU A 499 -32.53 -32.66 0.72
CA GLU A 499 -31.65 -33.22 1.76
C GLU A 499 -31.16 -32.09 2.70
N ASP A 500 -31.35 -32.30 4.00
CA ASP A 500 -30.91 -31.41 5.08
C ASP A 500 -29.36 -31.31 5.10
N GLU A 501 -28.81 -30.22 4.58
CA GLU A 501 -27.46 -29.77 4.93
C GLU A 501 -27.51 -28.30 5.36
N ASP A 502 -26.99 -28.03 6.55
CA ASP A 502 -26.78 -26.70 7.12
C ASP A 502 -25.84 -25.88 6.19
N ASP A 503 -26.43 -25.21 5.19
CA ASP A 503 -25.78 -24.26 4.28
C ASP A 503 -25.52 -22.93 5.00
N ASP A 504 -24.53 -22.94 5.89
CA ASP A 504 -23.79 -21.72 6.27
C ASP A 504 -22.90 -21.32 5.07
N GLY A 505 -23.55 -20.82 4.02
CA GLY A 505 -22.98 -20.38 2.75
C GLY A 505 -22.10 -19.13 2.86
N ASP A 506 -21.05 -19.18 3.68
CA ASP A 506 -19.87 -18.33 3.55
C ASP A 506 -19.01 -18.92 2.43
N GLY A 507 -19.37 -18.61 1.18
CA GLY A 507 -18.54 -18.93 0.02
C GLY A 507 -17.11 -18.42 0.23
N GLU A 508 -16.21 -19.33 0.60
CA GLU A 508 -14.81 -19.02 0.89
C GLU A 508 -14.22 -18.25 -0.31
N PRO A 509 -13.53 -17.12 -0.08
CA PRO A 509 -12.87 -16.42 -1.16
C PRO A 509 -11.86 -17.36 -1.82
N GLU A 510 -12.01 -17.59 -3.13
CA GLU A 510 -11.14 -18.46 -3.91
C GLU A 510 -9.71 -17.89 -3.88
N GLU A 511 -8.87 -18.44 -3.00
CA GLU A 511 -7.50 -18.00 -2.76
C GLU A 511 -6.59 -18.44 -3.93
N ALA A 512 -6.16 -17.50 -4.78
CA ALA A 512 -5.19 -17.79 -5.83
C ALA A 512 -3.75 -17.60 -5.32
N ARG A 513 -2.86 -18.56 -5.62
CA ARG A 513 -1.48 -18.59 -5.10
C ARG A 513 -0.45 -18.28 -6.17
N PHE A 514 0.50 -17.40 -5.84
CA PHE A 514 1.69 -17.20 -6.67
C PHE A 514 2.59 -18.44 -6.65
N ALA A 515 3.46 -18.56 -7.65
CA ALA A 515 4.50 -19.59 -7.67
C ALA A 515 5.44 -19.47 -6.46
N ASP A 516 5.97 -20.60 -5.99
CA ASP A 516 6.79 -20.69 -4.76
C ASP A 516 8.03 -19.80 -4.79
N ASP A 517 8.62 -19.60 -5.97
CA ASP A 517 9.80 -18.76 -6.15
C ASP A 517 9.50 -17.27 -5.95
N MET A 518 8.23 -16.85 -6.03
CA MET A 518 7.82 -15.46 -5.89
C MET A 518 8.17 -14.87 -4.51
N TRP A 519 8.22 -15.71 -3.47
CA TRP A 519 8.70 -15.28 -2.15
C TRP A 519 10.12 -14.71 -2.24
N ALA A 520 11.04 -15.47 -2.85
CA ALA A 520 12.43 -15.05 -3.02
C ALA A 520 12.57 -13.84 -3.98
N GLN A 521 11.55 -13.59 -4.81
CA GLN A 521 11.52 -12.44 -5.72
C GLN A 521 11.00 -11.15 -5.08
N LEU A 522 10.22 -11.21 -4.00
CA LEU A 522 9.55 -10.03 -3.42
C LEU A 522 9.86 -9.77 -1.94
N LEU A 523 10.15 -10.80 -1.14
CA LEU A 523 10.12 -10.71 0.33
C LEU A 523 11.51 -10.72 0.99
N ALA A 524 12.59 -10.46 0.25
CA ALA A 524 13.94 -10.44 0.85
C ALA A 524 14.09 -9.38 1.96
N ARG A 525 13.30 -8.30 1.89
CA ARG A 525 13.18 -7.26 2.95
C ARG A 525 11.90 -7.33 3.76
N GLY A 526 11.10 -8.40 3.61
CA GLY A 526 9.88 -8.59 4.38
C GLY A 526 8.81 -7.52 4.19
N GLU A 527 8.85 -6.77 3.08
CA GLU A 527 7.88 -5.72 2.76
C GLU A 527 7.46 -5.83 1.29
N ILE A 528 6.15 -5.76 1.06
CA ILE A 528 5.53 -5.58 -0.25
C ILE A 528 4.59 -4.37 -0.22
N ALA A 529 4.50 -3.66 -1.34
CA ALA A 529 3.61 -2.52 -1.51
C ALA A 529 2.98 -2.54 -2.91
N GLY A 530 1.78 -1.99 -3.08
CA GLY A 530 1.14 -1.98 -4.39
C GLY A 530 -0.36 -1.74 -4.36
N ASP A 531 -1.03 -2.19 -5.41
CA ASP A 531 -2.49 -2.18 -5.56
C ASP A 531 -2.93 -3.25 -6.58
N GLU A 532 -4.15 -3.15 -7.12
CA GLU A 532 -4.68 -4.12 -8.07
C GLU A 532 -3.93 -4.17 -9.42
N ARG A 533 -3.03 -3.22 -9.68
CA ARG A 533 -2.26 -3.10 -10.93
C ARG A 533 -0.88 -3.72 -10.82
N TRP A 534 -0.27 -3.69 -9.64
CA TRP A 534 1.09 -4.18 -9.41
C TRP A 534 1.40 -4.45 -7.94
N VAL A 535 2.40 -5.29 -7.73
CA VAL A 535 3.07 -5.49 -6.43
C VAL A 535 4.55 -5.20 -6.59
N VAL A 536 5.12 -4.50 -5.61
CA VAL A 536 6.53 -4.17 -5.52
C VAL A 536 7.13 -4.81 -4.29
N GLY A 537 8.32 -5.38 -4.42
CA GLY A 537 9.11 -5.96 -3.34
C GLY A 537 10.60 -5.95 -3.67
N GLU A 538 11.41 -6.61 -2.85
CA GLU A 538 12.85 -6.76 -3.07
C GLU A 538 13.22 -8.25 -3.18
N ASP A 539 14.00 -8.61 -4.20
CA ASP A 539 14.48 -9.98 -4.36
C ASP A 539 15.72 -10.27 -3.49
N THR A 540 16.08 -11.55 -3.39
CA THR A 540 17.25 -11.99 -2.59
C THR A 540 18.59 -11.45 -3.10
N GLU A 541 18.64 -10.93 -4.33
CA GLU A 541 19.82 -10.24 -4.87
C GLU A 541 19.84 -8.75 -4.52
N GLY A 542 18.80 -8.23 -3.87
CA GLY A 542 18.67 -6.81 -3.49
C GLY A 542 18.20 -5.91 -4.63
N ARG A 543 17.53 -6.45 -5.66
CA ARG A 543 16.88 -5.66 -6.72
C ARG A 543 15.42 -5.43 -6.37
N ILE A 544 14.89 -4.28 -6.79
CA ILE A 544 13.45 -4.05 -6.69
C ILE A 544 12.75 -4.85 -7.78
N THR A 545 11.73 -5.61 -7.40
CA THR A 545 10.89 -6.40 -8.29
C THR A 545 9.52 -5.75 -8.40
N VAL A 546 9.09 -5.44 -9.61
CA VAL A 546 7.73 -4.95 -9.90
C VAL A 546 6.98 -6.04 -10.68
N VAL A 547 6.02 -6.69 -10.01
CA VAL A 547 5.07 -7.63 -10.59
C VAL A 547 3.89 -6.84 -11.13
N ARG A 548 3.58 -6.97 -12.41
CA ARG A 548 2.47 -6.27 -13.07
C ARG A 548 1.44 -7.27 -13.56
N PHE A 549 0.17 -6.92 -13.38
CA PHE A 549 -0.97 -7.71 -13.85
C PHE A 549 -1.48 -7.22 -15.21
#